data_AF-A0A512NGX7-F1
#
_entry.id   AF-A0A512NGX7-F1
#
_cell.length_a   1.000
_cell.length_b   1.000
_cell.length_c   1.000
_cell.angle_alpha   90.00
_cell.angle_beta   90.00
_cell.angle_gamma   90.00
#
_symmetry.space_group_name_H-M   'P 1'
#
loop_
_entity.id
_entity.type
_entity.pdbx_description
1 polymer ?
#
loop_
_entity_poly.entity_id
_entity_poly.type
_entity_poly.pdbx_seq_one_letter_code
_entity_poly.pdbx_strand_id
1 'polypeptide(L)'
;MTFGRILTLTGCVVLISTGSFAQQMSDADYCQQLSSLYRMFSRAQTANAVAAAAMNECDKGNFQVGIARLEEILNGRRIPLPPRG
;
A
#
# COMPACT_ATOMS: atom_id res chain seq x y z
N MET A 1 -44.03 -2.26 40.89
CA MET A 1 -43.88 -1.54 42.18
C MET A 1 -42.47 -1.89 42.65
N THR A 2 -41.44 -1.05 42.69
CA THR A 2 -41.35 0.39 42.94
C THR A 2 -40.03 0.92 42.40
N PHE A 3 -40.06 2.17 41.97
CA PHE A 3 -38.99 3.00 41.41
C PHE A 3 -37.84 3.29 42.39
N GLY A 4 -36.65 3.52 41.82
CA GLY A 4 -35.94 4.78 42.04
C GLY A 4 -34.86 4.81 43.12
N ARG A 5 -33.64 5.16 42.67
CA ARG A 5 -32.58 5.99 43.31
C ARG A 5 -31.30 5.79 42.49
N ILE A 6 -31.22 6.32 41.27
CA ILE A 6 -30.75 7.67 40.90
C ILE A 6 -29.38 8.04 41.52
N LEU A 7 -28.45 8.36 40.61
CA LEU A 7 -27.37 9.35 40.70
C LEU A 7 -25.98 8.88 41.16
N THR A 8 -25.16 8.44 40.21
CA THR A 8 -23.75 8.85 40.16
C THR A 8 -23.43 9.35 38.75
N LEU A 9 -23.38 10.68 38.65
CA LEU A 9 -22.78 11.43 37.55
C LEU A 9 -21.33 11.01 37.38
N THR A 10 -20.98 10.36 36.27
CA THR A 10 -19.68 10.59 35.63
C THR A 10 -19.83 10.26 34.15
N GLY A 11 -20.04 11.32 33.37
CA GLY A 11 -20.00 11.23 31.92
C GLY A 11 -18.59 10.91 31.45
N CYS A 12 -18.46 9.83 30.69
CA CYS A 12 -17.46 9.72 29.65
C CYS A 12 -18.17 9.12 28.43
N VAL A 13 -18.61 10.01 27.54
CA VAL A 13 -18.95 9.64 26.17
C VAL A 13 -17.66 9.16 25.53
N VAL A 14 -17.49 7.86 25.37
CA VAL A 14 -16.38 7.29 24.59
C VAL A 14 -16.74 7.50 23.12
N LEU A 15 -16.38 8.66 22.57
CA LEU A 15 -16.30 8.86 21.12
C LEU A 15 -15.18 7.95 20.62
N ILE A 16 -15.52 6.72 20.27
CA ILE A 16 -14.63 5.85 19.51
C ILE A 16 -14.60 6.43 18.11
N SER A 17 -13.70 7.39 17.90
CA SER A 17 -13.34 7.88 16.58
C SER A 17 -12.73 6.72 15.81
N THR A 18 -13.55 6.08 14.98
CA THR A 18 -13.08 5.18 13.92
C THR A 18 -12.35 6.05 12.91
N GLY A 19 -11.09 6.37 13.20
CA GLY A 19 -10.16 6.86 12.20
C GLY A 19 -10.04 5.77 11.14
N SER A 20 -10.62 6.00 9.98
CA SER A 20 -10.37 5.21 8.79
C SER A 20 -8.88 5.32 8.49
N PHE A 21 -8.11 4.33 8.91
CA PHE A 21 -6.76 4.13 8.40
C PHE A 21 -6.93 3.73 6.93
N ALA A 22 -7.00 4.73 6.04
CA ALA A 22 -6.53 4.51 4.67
C ALA A 22 -5.09 4.02 4.84
N GLN A 23 -4.86 2.77 4.48
CA GLN A 23 -3.57 2.11 4.63
C GLN A 23 -2.65 2.72 3.56
N GLN A 24 -2.15 3.94 3.80
CA GLN A 24 -1.19 4.62 2.94
C GLN A 24 0.06 3.75 2.92
N MET A 25 0.16 2.94 1.87
CA MET A 25 1.26 2.01 1.70
C MET A 25 2.53 2.83 1.50
N SER A 26 3.60 2.48 2.23
CA SER A 26 4.86 3.21 2.10
C SER A 26 5.42 3.04 0.69
N ASP A 27 6.21 4.00 0.21
CA ASP A 27 6.90 3.89 -1.08
C ASP A 27 7.76 2.61 -1.16
N ALA A 28 8.35 2.21 -0.04
CA ALA A 28 9.13 0.97 0.06
C ALA A 28 8.25 -0.26 -0.19
N ASP A 29 7.12 -0.37 0.51
CA ASP A 29 6.17 -1.47 0.36
C ASP A 29 5.60 -1.49 -1.06
N TYR A 30 5.28 -0.32 -1.60
CA TYR A 30 4.77 -0.18 -2.96
C TYR A 30 5.76 -0.64 -4.01
N CYS A 31 7.03 -0.26 -3.87
CA CYS A 31 8.01 -0.75 -4.81
C CYS A 31 8.23 -2.26 -4.73
N GLN A 32 8.25 -2.83 -3.52
CA GLN A 32 8.36 -4.27 -3.34
C GLN A 32 7.17 -5.01 -3.96
N GLN A 33 5.96 -4.46 -3.82
CA GLN A 33 4.77 -5.04 -4.41
C GLN A 33 4.81 -5.00 -5.95
N LEU A 34 5.21 -3.88 -6.56
CA LEU A 34 5.41 -3.77 -8.01
C LEU A 34 6.51 -4.71 -8.52
N SER A 35 7.60 -4.85 -7.76
CA SER A 35 8.71 -5.75 -8.10
C SER A 35 8.27 -7.21 -8.09
N SER A 36 7.48 -7.60 -7.09
CA SER A 36 6.87 -8.92 -6.99
C SER A 36 5.92 -9.19 -8.16
N LEU A 37 5.03 -8.23 -8.46
CA LEU A 37 4.13 -8.29 -9.60
C LEU A 37 4.90 -8.47 -10.91
N TYR A 38 5.93 -7.66 -11.15
CA TYR A 38 6.78 -7.77 -12.33
C TYR A 38 7.42 -9.16 -12.44
N ARG A 39 7.92 -9.73 -11.35
CA ARG A 39 8.51 -11.09 -11.35
C ARG A 39 7.47 -12.16 -11.67
N MET A 40 6.24 -12.03 -11.18
CA MET A 40 5.15 -12.97 -11.51
C MET A 40 4.86 -12.98 -13.01
N PHE A 41 4.73 -11.81 -13.63
CA PHE A 41 4.44 -11.70 -15.06
C PHE A 41 5.66 -11.93 -15.96
N SER A 42 6.86 -11.56 -15.50
CA SER A 42 8.12 -11.80 -16.21
C SER A 42 8.48 -13.27 -16.28
N ARG A 43 8.01 -14.13 -15.37
CA ARG A 43 8.21 -15.59 -15.53
C ARG A 43 7.57 -16.13 -16.82
N ALA A 44 6.56 -15.44 -17.33
CA ALA A 44 5.87 -15.78 -18.58
C ALA A 44 6.41 -15.02 -19.81
N GLN A 45 7.36 -14.09 -19.65
CA GLN A 45 7.85 -13.21 -20.73
C GLN A 45 9.37 -12.99 -20.68
N THR A 46 9.92 -12.39 -21.72
CA THR A 46 11.35 -12.05 -21.80
C THR A 46 11.76 -11.09 -20.67
N ALA A 47 12.88 -11.40 -20.01
CA ALA A 47 13.49 -10.55 -18.99
C ALA A 47 13.75 -9.13 -19.54
N ASN A 48 13.34 -8.10 -18.79
CA ASN A 48 13.56 -6.69 -19.15
C ASN A 48 14.65 -6.10 -18.26
N ALA A 49 15.79 -5.72 -18.86
CA ALA A 49 16.90 -5.09 -18.15
C ALA A 49 16.50 -3.79 -17.44
N VAL A 50 15.54 -3.03 -18.00
CA VAL A 50 15.04 -1.80 -17.39
C VAL A 50 14.26 -2.10 -16.11
N ALA A 51 13.46 -3.17 -16.09
CA ALA A 51 12.75 -3.59 -14.89
C ALA A 51 13.72 -4.10 -13.82
N ALA A 52 14.78 -4.81 -14.20
CA ALA A 52 15.82 -5.22 -13.29
C ALA A 52 16.55 -4.04 -12.65
N ALA A 53 16.85 -3.00 -13.43
CA ALA A 53 17.43 -1.76 -12.92
C ALA A 53 16.46 -1.04 -11.96
N ALA A 54 15.17 -0.97 -12.30
CA ALA A 54 14.15 -0.35 -11.44
C ALA A 54 14.00 -1.08 -10.10
N MET A 55 14.01 -2.41 -10.10
CA MET A 55 14.02 -3.22 -8.87
C MET A 55 15.25 -2.92 -8.01
N ASN A 56 16.43 -2.80 -8.64
CA ASN A 56 17.67 -2.45 -7.94
C ASN A 56 17.61 -1.04 -7.31
N GLU A 57 17.03 -0.06 -8.00
CA GLU A 57 16.82 1.27 -7.41
C GLU A 57 15.93 1.22 -6.16
N CYS A 58 14.95 0.32 -6.12
CA CYS A 58 14.16 0.11 -4.91
C CYS A 58 14.95 -0.57 -3.79
N ASP A 59 15.83 -1.51 -4.10
CA ASP A 59 16.72 -2.11 -3.10
C ASP A 59 17.72 -1.08 -2.51
N LYS A 60 18.07 -0.03 -3.27
CA LYS A 60 18.91 1.10 -2.84
C LYS A 60 18.17 2.17 -2.02
N GLY A 61 16.85 2.09 -1.91
CA GLY A 61 16.03 3.12 -1.27
C GLY A 61 15.63 4.29 -2.19
N ASN A 62 15.97 4.23 -3.49
CA ASN A 62 15.53 5.20 -4.50
C ASN A 62 14.12 4.87 -4.99
N PHE A 63 13.17 4.79 -4.07
CA PHE A 63 11.84 4.25 -4.33
C PHE A 63 11.09 5.05 -5.40
N GLN A 64 11.15 6.39 -5.41
CA GLN A 64 10.43 7.17 -6.44
C GLN A 64 10.89 6.81 -7.86
N VAL A 65 12.20 6.62 -8.06
CA VAL A 65 12.76 6.27 -9.38
C VAL A 65 12.36 4.87 -9.79
N GLY A 66 12.53 3.89 -8.89
CA GLY A 66 12.21 2.50 -9.18
C GLY A 66 10.71 2.27 -9.39
N ILE A 67 9.87 2.91 -8.57
CA ILE A 67 8.41 2.84 -8.72
C ILE A 67 7.98 3.42 -10.06
N ALA A 68 8.39 4.65 -10.40
CA ALA A 68 7.94 5.28 -11.65
C ALA A 68 8.27 4.42 -12.88
N ARG A 69 9.45 3.80 -12.89
CA ARG A 69 9.87 2.88 -13.97
C ARG A 69 9.09 1.58 -13.98
N LEU A 70 8.85 0.97 -12.81
CA LEU A 70 8.03 -0.25 -12.73
C LEU A 70 6.59 0.02 -13.16
N GLU A 71 6.01 1.15 -12.74
CA GLU A 71 4.66 1.55 -13.14
C GLU A 71 4.55 1.74 -14.65
N GLU A 72 5.53 2.40 -15.27
CA GLU A 72 5.59 2.62 -16.72
C GLU A 72 5.67 1.28 -17.49
N ILE A 73 6.50 0.35 -17.02
CA ILE A 73 6.67 -0.98 -17.65
C ILE A 73 5.40 -1.83 -17.50
N LEU A 74 4.79 -1.85 -16.31
CA LEU A 74 3.59 -2.64 -16.03
C LEU A 74 2.38 -2.07 -16.78
N ASN A 75 2.22 -0.74 -16.81
CA ASN A 75 1.20 -0.07 -17.62
C ASN A 75 1.40 -0.33 -19.12
N GLY A 76 2.65 -0.26 -19.61
CA GLY A 76 2.98 -0.54 -21.01
C GLY A 76 2.60 -1.96 -21.44
N ARG A 77 2.55 -2.90 -20.48
CA ARG A 77 2.11 -4.30 -20.68
C ARG A 77 0.63 -4.52 -20.33
N ARG A 78 -0.11 -3.47 -19.99
CA ARG A 78 -1.51 -3.50 -19.53
C ARG A 78 -1.72 -4.43 -18.33
N ILE A 79 -0.71 -4.56 -17.47
CA ILE A 79 -0.82 -5.30 -16.22
C ILE A 79 -1.47 -4.37 -15.19
N PRO A 80 -2.55 -4.79 -14.50
CA PRO A 80 -3.21 -3.96 -13.50
C PRO A 80 -2.26 -3.66 -12.34
N LEU A 81 -2.17 -2.37 -11.96
CA LEU A 81 -1.29 -1.92 -10.89
C LEU A 81 -2.04 -1.90 -9.56
N PRO A 82 -1.34 -2.18 -8.45
CA PRO A 82 -1.92 -2.01 -7.12
C PRO A 82 -2.22 -0.53 -6.84
N PRO A 83 -3.29 -0.23 -6.08
CA PRO A 83 -3.57 1.12 -5.64
C PRO A 83 -2.47 1.62 -4.71
N ARG A 84 -2.04 2.86 -4.90
CA ARG A 84 -1.35 3.61 -3.85
C ARG A 84 -2.45 4.14 -2.93
N GLY A 85 -2.38 3.75 -1.65
CA GLY A 85 -3.41 4.06 -0.65
C GLY A 85 -3.69 5.54 -0.49
#